data_AF-A0A317D828-F1
#
_entry.id   AF-A0A317D828-F1
#
_cell.length_a   1.000
_cell.length_b   1.000
_cell.length_c   1.000
_cell.angle_alpha   90.00
_cell.angle_beta   90.00
_cell.angle_gamma   90.00
#
_symmetry.space_group_name_H-M   'P 1'
#
loop_
_entity.id
_entity.type
_entity.pdbx_description
1 polymer ?
#
loop_
_entity_poly.entity_id
_entity_poly.type
_entity_poly.pdbx_seq_one_letter_code
_entity_poly.pdbx_strand_id
1 'polypeptide(L)' 'MGACDPRTGGAPASPWTAVAVAAPDATWAAMLAVAALVRGPDGPEWLAGQGVPAWPGAATPAPARRPSR' A
#
# COMPACT_ATOMS: atom_id res chain seq x y z
N MET A 1 -14.28 3.28 -2.58
CA MET A 1 -13.32 3.59 -3.66
C MET A 1 -11.91 3.55 -3.08
N GLY A 2 -10.95 2.97 -3.80
CA GLY A 2 -9.54 2.91 -3.39
C GLY A 2 -8.75 4.12 -3.90
N ALA A 3 -7.46 4.18 -3.59
CA ALA A 3 -6.55 5.18 -4.16
C ALA A 3 -6.38 4.96 -5.67
N CYS A 4 -6.18 6.04 -6.43
CA CYS A 4 -5.86 5.99 -7.86
C CYS A 4 -4.44 6.49 -8.09
N ASP A 5 -3.73 5.89 -9.06
CA ASP A 5 -2.45 6.39 -9.53
C ASP A 5 -2.67 7.64 -10.40
N PRO A 6 -2.14 8.82 -10.00
CA PRO A 6 -2.35 10.06 -10.75
C PRO A 6 -1.67 10.08 -12.12
N ARG A 7 -0.69 9.19 -12.38
CA ARG A 7 0.01 9.13 -13.68
C ARG A 7 -0.79 8.37 -14.72
N THR A 8 -1.60 7.41 -14.29
CA THR A 8 -2.30 6.47 -15.19
C THR A 8 -3.81 6.58 -15.08
N GLY A 9 -4.34 7.19 -14.02
CA GLY A 9 -5.77 7.21 -13.69
C GLY A 9 -6.32 5.86 -13.21
N GLY A 10 -5.50 4.81 -13.17
CA GLY A 10 -5.87 3.44 -12.81
C GLY A 10 -5.61 3.12 -11.34
N ALA A 11 -5.86 1.86 -10.97
CA ALA A 11 -5.49 1.35 -9.65
C ALA A 11 -3.96 1.27 -9.52
N PRO A 12 -3.36 1.67 -8.38
CA PRO A 12 -1.93 1.53 -8.14
C PRO A 12 -1.50 0.06 -8.20
N ALA A 13 -0.40 -0.22 -8.90
CA ALA A 13 0.20 -1.55 -8.96
C ALA A 13 1.06 -1.85 -7.71
N SER A 14 0.52 -1.61 -6.51
CA SER A 14 1.27 -1.81 -5.27
C SER A 14 1.41 -3.30 -4.93
N PRO A 15 2.60 -3.74 -4.47
CA PRO A 15 2.76 -5.08 -3.92
C PRO A 15 2.03 -5.22 -2.56
N TRP A 16 1.61 -4.12 -1.94
CA TRP A 16 0.91 -4.10 -0.67
C TRP A 16 -0.58 -3.80 -0.85
N THR A 17 -1.40 -4.45 -0.04
CA THR A 17 -2.86 -4.17 0.02
C THR A 17 -3.20 -3.16 1.10
N ALA A 18 -2.36 -3.06 2.12
CA ALA A 18 -2.45 -2.10 3.20
C ALA A 18 -1.04 -1.76 3.70
N VAL A 19 -0.91 -0.62 4.37
CA VAL A 19 0.29 -0.28 5.13
C VAL A 19 -0.13 0.51 6.36
N ALA A 20 0.39 0.10 7.53
CA ALA A 20 0.26 0.86 8.76
C ALA A 20 1.52 1.70 8.96
N VAL A 21 1.36 2.97 9.31
CA VAL A 21 2.47 3.91 9.54
C VAL A 21 2.31 4.53 10.92
N ALA A 22 3.38 4.53 11.71
CA ALA A 22 3.44 5.28 12.96
C ALA A 22 4.11 6.63 12.73
N ALA A 23 3.39 7.72 12.96
CA ALA A 23 3.88 9.09 12.82
C ALA A 23 3.40 9.96 13.99
N PRO A 24 3.95 11.17 14.19
CA PRO A 24 3.55 12.07 15.28
C PRO A 24 2.07 12.49 15.24
N ASP A 25 1.45 12.48 14.05
CA ASP A 25 0.03 12.73 13.88
C ASP A 25 -0.60 11.78 12.84
N ALA A 26 -1.91 11.58 12.98
CA ALA A 26 -2.67 10.66 12.14
C ALA A 26 -2.79 11.14 10.69
N THR A 27 -2.77 12.46 10.46
CA THR A 27 -2.82 13.03 9.11
C THR A 27 -1.55 12.67 8.35
N TRP A 28 -0.39 12.85 8.97
CA TRP A 28 0.89 12.48 8.37
C TRP A 28 0.99 10.97 8.12
N ALA A 29 0.58 10.16 9.08
CA ALA A 29 0.53 8.70 8.92
C ALA A 29 -0.33 8.29 7.71
N ALA A 30 -1.53 8.89 7.57
CA ALA A 30 -2.44 8.62 6.47
C ALA A 30 -1.87 9.08 5.11
N MET A 31 -1.26 10.27 5.07
CA MET A 31 -0.61 10.79 3.85
C MET A 31 0.52 9.87 3.39
N LEU A 32 1.40 9.44 4.31
CA LEU A 32 2.49 8.52 3.99
C LEU A 32 1.98 7.16 3.50
N ALA A 33 0.95 6.62 4.16
CA ALA A 33 0.35 5.34 3.78
C ALA A 33 -0.24 5.38 2.36
N VAL A 34 -1.04 6.39 2.04
CA VAL A 34 -1.63 6.55 0.70
C VAL A 34 -0.54 6.79 -0.34
N ALA A 35 0.45 7.64 -0.03
CA ALA A 35 1.51 7.96 -0.96
C ALA A 35 2.43 6.76 -1.24
N ALA A 36 2.63 5.85 -0.28
CA ALA A 36 3.34 4.59 -0.50
C ALA A 36 2.54 3.64 -1.40
N LEU A 37 1.24 3.48 -1.17
CA LEU A 37 0.37 2.63 -2.00
C LEU A 37 0.30 3.13 -3.46
N VAL A 38 0.12 4.43 -3.65
CA VAL A 38 0.02 5.06 -4.98
C VAL A 38 1.30 4.93 -5.79
N ARG A 39 2.48 4.87 -5.14
CA ARG A 39 3.77 4.66 -5.81
C ARG A 39 3.96 3.23 -6.33
N GLY A 40 3.07 2.30 -5.99
CA GLY A 40 3.12 0.97 -6.57
C GLY A 40 4.38 0.20 -6.09
N PRO A 41 5.16 -0.40 -7.01
CA PRO A 41 6.37 -1.16 -6.68
C PRO A 41 7.46 -0.35 -5.97
N ASP A 42 7.52 0.97 -6.21
CA ASP A 42 8.53 1.86 -5.61
C ASP A 42 8.12 2.33 -4.20
N GLY A 43 6.88 2.08 -3.80
CA GLY A 43 6.31 2.49 -2.51
C GLY A 43 7.14 2.05 -1.28
N PRO A 44 7.62 0.79 -1.22
CA PRO A 44 8.42 0.30 -0.09
C PRO A 44 9.73 1.04 0.12
N GLU A 45 10.49 1.24 -0.96
CA GLU A 45 11.80 1.91 -0.90
C GLU A 45 11.63 3.39 -0.58
N TRP A 46 10.64 4.04 -1.19
CA TRP A 46 10.28 5.42 -0.86
C TRP A 46 9.87 5.60 0.61
N LEU A 47 9.05 4.68 1.15
CA LEU A 47 8.56 4.77 2.54
C LEU A 47 9.67 4.52 3.55
N ALA A 48 10.62 3.62 3.25
CA ALA A 48 11.80 3.41 4.07
C ALA A 48 12.66 4.69 4.20
N GLY A 49 12.68 5.52 3.16
CA GLY A 49 13.35 6.83 3.17
C GLY A 49 12.67 7.90 4.04
N GLN A 50 11.46 7.66 4.57
CA GLN A 50 10.72 8.65 5.37
C GLN A 50 11.13 8.66 6.85
N GLY A 51 11.94 7.69 7.30
CA GLY A 51 12.42 7.62 8.69
C GLY A 51 11.32 7.33 9.72
N VAL A 52 10.20 6.74 9.29
CA VAL A 52 9.08 6.36 10.17
C VAL A 52 8.93 4.84 10.25
N PRO A 53 8.48 4.28 11.39
CA PRO A 53 8.10 2.88 11.46
C PRO A 53 6.88 2.59 10.57
N ALA A 54 6.96 1.55 9.76
CA ALA A 54 5.88 1.11 8.89
C ALA A 54 5.79 -0.42 8.80
N TRP A 55 4.56 -0.92 8.67
CA TRP A 55 4.27 -2.35 8.57
C TRP A 55 3.38 -2.62 7.36
N PRO A 56 3.87 -3.36 6.36
CA PRO A 56 3.07 -3.69 5.20
C PRO A 56 2.09 -4.84 5.47
N GLY A 57 0.87 -4.67 4.99
CA GLY A 57 -0.12 -5.73 4.84
C GLY A 57 -0.05 -6.31 3.44
N ALA A 58 0.60 -7.45 3.28
CA ALA A 58 0.57 -8.19 2.03
C ALA A 58 -0.83 -8.72 1.75
N ALA A 59 -1.20 -8.82 0.46
CA ALA A 59 -2.38 -9.60 0.08
C ALA A 59 -2.18 -11.03 0.58
N THR A 60 -3.07 -11.54 1.43
CA THR A 60 -3.19 -12.99 1.57
C THR A 60 -3.64 -13.50 0.19
N PRO A 61 -2.87 -14.39 -0.48
CA PRO A 61 -3.34 -14.95 -1.74
C PRO A 61 -4.68 -15.65 -1.48
N ALA A 62 -5.69 -15.33 -2.30
CA ALA A 62 -7.00 -15.97 -2.17
C ALA A 62 -6.81 -17.50 -2.27
N PRO A 63 -7.47 -18.30 -1.41
CA PRO A 63 -7.37 -19.75 -1.49
C PRO A 63 -7.77 -20.21 -2.90
N ALA A 64 -6.92 -21.03 -3.52
CA ALA A 64 -7.20 -21.58 -4.84
C ALA A 64 -8.57 -22.25 -4.83
N ARG A 65 -9.49 -21.73 -5.64
CA ARG A 65 -10.86 -22.22 -5.74
C ARG A 65 -10.79 -23.68 -6.20
N ARG A 66 -11.02 -24.63 -5.30
CA ARG A 66 -11.05 -26.07 -5.65
C ARG A 66 -12.12 -26.26 -6.72
N PRO A 67 -11.83 -26.97 -7.82
CA PRO A 67 -12.86 -27.32 -8.78
C PRO A 67 -13.90 -28.19 -8.06
N SER A 68 -15.15 -27.73 -8.09
CA SER A 68 -16.31 -28.51 -7.67
C SER A 68 -16.43 -29.71 -8.61
N ARG A 69 -16.30 -30.91 -8.03
CA ARG A 69 -16.41 -32.19 -8.72
C ARG A 69 -17.87 -32.60 -8.87
#